data_AF-A0A3A9WDJ6-F1
#
_entry.id   AF-A0A3A9WDJ6-F1
#
_cell.length_a   1.000
_cell.length_b   1.000
_cell.length_c   1.000
_cell.angle_alpha   90.00
_cell.angle_beta   90.00
_cell.angle_gamma   90.00
#
_symmetry.space_group_name_H-M   'P 1'
#
loop_
_entity.id
_entity.type
_entity.pdbx_description
1 polymer ?
#
loop_
_entity_poly.entity_id
_entity_poly.type
_entity_poly.pdbx_seq_one_letter_code
_entity_poly.pdbx_strand_id
1 'polypeptide(L)'
;MKKLMFVAVFGMALGFTSCGEDDVVDFVCDAVIEELRADVDAAFADWQAEENPDTCADLRGAIDAFRASDCGAPDAYAAQRDALPEDCSTAGAGN
;
A
#
# COMPACT_ATOMS: atom_id res chain seq x y z
N MET A 1 -10.29 -2.45 42.44
CA MET A 1 -8.86 -2.14 42.68
C MET A 1 -8.00 -2.82 41.62
N LYS A 2 -7.15 -2.02 40.93
CA LYS A 2 -6.08 -2.30 39.93
C LYS A 2 -6.32 -1.33 38.75
N LYS A 3 -5.73 -0.13 38.65
CA LYS A 3 -4.34 0.37 38.83
C LYS A 3 -3.30 -0.48 38.11
N LEU A 4 -2.97 -0.13 36.87
CA LEU A 4 -1.63 -0.03 36.27
C LEU A 4 -1.77 0.90 35.04
N MET A 5 -1.44 2.19 35.16
CA MET A 5 -0.13 2.81 34.87
C MET A 5 0.00 3.29 33.41
N PHE A 6 -0.27 4.58 33.25
CA PHE A 6 0.24 5.47 32.21
C PHE A 6 1.76 5.38 32.09
N VAL A 7 2.30 5.06 30.91
CA VAL A 7 3.61 5.42 30.29
C VAL A 7 3.47 4.91 28.83
N ALA A 8 3.71 5.63 27.73
CA ALA A 8 4.79 6.56 27.44
C ALA A 8 4.35 7.65 26.46
N VAL A 9 4.79 8.87 26.77
CA VAL A 9 5.04 9.93 25.80
C VAL A 9 6.19 9.47 24.89
N PHE A 10 5.86 9.14 23.64
CA PHE A 10 6.73 9.29 22.48
C PHE A 10 5.86 10.06 21.48
N GLY A 11 6.03 11.37 21.35
CA GLY A 11 7.22 11.87 20.69
C GLY A 11 7.07 11.88 19.16
N MET A 12 5.85 12.04 18.64
CA MET A 12 5.66 12.59 17.29
C MET A 12 4.97 13.94 17.46
N ALA A 13 5.77 14.94 17.82
CA ALA A 13 5.52 16.28 17.36
C ALA A 13 5.67 16.27 15.84
N LEU A 14 4.65 15.79 15.13
CA LEU A 14 4.39 16.28 13.79
C LEU A 14 3.95 17.71 14.00
N GLY A 15 4.96 18.58 14.04
CA GLY A 15 4.78 20.00 14.05
C GLY A 15 3.96 20.33 12.82
N PHE A 16 2.67 20.58 13.02
CA PHE A 16 1.82 21.32 12.11
C PHE A 16 2.32 22.77 12.08
N THR A 17 3.56 22.97 11.65
CA THR A 17 4.01 24.24 11.11
C THR A 17 3.31 24.37 9.77
N SER A 18 2.26 25.18 9.79
CA SER A 18 1.72 25.93 8.67
C SER A 18 2.85 26.47 7.77
N CYS A 19 3.31 25.68 6.80
CA CYS A 19 4.28 26.06 5.79
C CYS A 19 3.90 25.34 4.49
N GLY A 20 3.21 26.03 3.57
CA GLY A 20 2.98 25.62 2.19
C GLY A 20 2.29 24.25 2.03
N GLU A 21 0.97 24.24 1.81
CA GLU A 21 0.21 23.04 1.47
C GLU A 21 0.74 22.28 0.23
N ASP A 22 1.67 22.85 -0.54
CA ASP A 22 2.26 22.24 -1.73
C ASP A 22 3.55 21.43 -1.41
N ASP A 23 4.54 22.01 -0.73
CA ASP A 23 5.86 21.38 -0.51
C ASP A 23 5.85 20.21 0.51
N VAL A 24 4.98 20.26 1.53
CA VAL A 24 4.86 19.17 2.52
C VAL A 24 4.06 17.99 1.95
N VAL A 25 3.07 18.29 1.09
CA VAL A 25 2.31 17.25 0.40
C VAL A 25 3.21 16.50 -0.57
N ASP A 26 4.11 17.19 -1.28
CA ASP A 26 5.07 16.54 -2.19
C ASP A 26 6.04 15.60 -1.45
N PHE A 27 6.60 16.04 -0.29
CA PHE A 27 7.48 15.18 0.52
C PHE A 27 6.75 14.00 1.18
N VAL A 28 5.53 14.22 1.68
CA VAL A 28 4.70 13.14 2.24
C VAL A 28 4.29 12.17 1.13
N CYS A 29 3.98 12.69 -0.06
CA CYS A 29 3.64 11.88 -1.21
C CYS A 29 4.82 11.04 -1.71
N ASP A 30 6.04 11.58 -1.75
CA ASP A 30 7.23 10.79 -2.10
C ASP A 30 7.40 9.60 -1.15
N ALA A 31 7.33 9.82 0.17
CA ALA A 31 7.46 8.75 1.16
C ALA A 31 6.31 7.72 1.07
N VAL A 32 5.07 8.19 0.89
CA VAL A 32 3.88 7.32 0.75
C VAL A 32 3.94 6.51 -0.55
N ILE A 33 4.36 7.12 -1.67
CA ILE A 33 4.52 6.44 -2.95
C ILE A 33 5.62 5.38 -2.86
N GLU A 34 6.76 5.67 -2.23
CA GLU A 34 7.83 4.68 -2.06
C GLU A 34 7.36 3.46 -1.25
N GLU A 35 6.64 3.68 -0.14
CA GLU A 35 6.10 2.60 0.69
C GLU A 35 5.06 1.76 -0.07
N LEU A 36 4.05 2.41 -0.68
CA LEU A 36 3.01 1.71 -1.43
C LEU A 36 3.59 0.98 -2.65
N ARG A 37 4.64 1.52 -3.27
CA ARG A 37 5.34 0.87 -4.39
C ARG A 37 6.09 -0.37 -3.92
N ALA A 38 6.74 -0.31 -2.76
CA ALA A 38 7.39 -1.47 -2.17
C ALA A 38 6.38 -2.58 -1.84
N ASP A 39 5.19 -2.22 -1.35
CA ASP A 39 4.10 -3.17 -1.09
C ASP A 39 3.60 -3.84 -2.38
N VAL A 40 3.42 -3.07 -3.46
CA VAL A 40 3.05 -3.62 -4.78
C VAL A 40 4.14 -4.57 -5.30
N ASP A 41 5.41 -4.17 -5.21
CA ASP A 41 6.54 -4.96 -5.70
C ASP A 41 6.70 -6.26 -4.89
N ALA A 42 6.48 -6.22 -3.57
CA ALA A 42 6.49 -7.40 -2.70
C ALA A 42 5.35 -8.37 -3.05
N ALA A 43 4.11 -7.86 -3.14
CA ALA A 43 2.97 -8.69 -3.52
C ALA A 43 3.12 -9.26 -4.95
N PHE A 44 3.79 -8.54 -5.85
CA PHE A 44 4.08 -9.02 -7.19
C PHE A 44 5.12 -10.14 -7.20
N ALA A 45 6.12 -10.07 -6.32
CA ALA A 45 7.08 -11.14 -6.13
C ALA A 45 6.41 -12.39 -5.54
N ASP A 46 5.52 -12.23 -4.56
CA ASP A 46 4.76 -13.33 -3.96
C ASP A 46 3.82 -14.00 -4.98
N TRP A 47 3.11 -13.22 -5.79
CA TRP A 47 2.30 -13.72 -6.90
C TRP A 47 3.12 -14.53 -7.91
N GLN A 48 4.30 -14.04 -8.31
CA GLN A 48 5.19 -14.78 -9.22
C GLN A 48 5.83 -16.03 -8.59
N ALA A 49 6.00 -16.05 -7.27
CA ALA A 49 6.55 -17.19 -6.56
C ALA A 49 5.51 -18.30 -6.39
N GLU A 50 4.27 -17.93 -6.08
CA GLU A 50 3.16 -18.84 -5.86
C GLU A 50 1.85 -18.23 -6.32
N GLU A 51 1.42 -18.56 -7.54
CA GLU A 51 0.15 -18.09 -8.10
C GLU A 51 -1.02 -18.80 -7.41
N ASN A 52 -1.63 -18.18 -6.41
CA ASN A 52 -2.76 -18.74 -5.67
C ASN A 52 -3.79 -17.64 -5.30
N PRO A 53 -4.96 -18.00 -4.74
CA PRO A 53 -5.99 -17.02 -4.43
C PRO A 53 -5.57 -15.91 -3.47
N ASP A 54 -4.70 -16.23 -2.51
CA ASP A 54 -4.25 -15.27 -1.49
C ASP A 54 -3.27 -14.27 -2.11
N THR A 55 -2.23 -14.73 -2.83
CA THR A 55 -1.25 -13.85 -3.47
C THR A 55 -1.85 -12.99 -4.59
N CYS A 56 -2.87 -13.49 -5.29
CA CYS A 56 -3.65 -12.69 -6.24
C CYS A 56 -4.40 -11.55 -5.53
N ALA A 57 -5.09 -11.87 -4.43
CA ALA A 57 -5.87 -10.89 -3.68
C ALA A 57 -4.97 -9.83 -3.05
N ASP A 58 -3.81 -10.24 -2.53
CA ASP A 58 -2.81 -9.34 -1.94
C ASP A 58 -2.24 -8.38 -3.00
N LEU A 59 -1.84 -8.88 -4.17
CA LEU A 59 -1.34 -8.03 -5.25
C LEU A 59 -2.41 -7.07 -5.78
N ARG A 60 -3.64 -7.55 -5.96
CA ARG A 60 -4.75 -6.69 -6.40
C ARG A 60 -5.05 -5.60 -5.37
N GLY A 61 -5.03 -5.96 -4.08
CA GLY A 61 -5.21 -5.04 -2.96
C GLY A 61 -4.11 -3.99 -2.90
N ALA A 62 -2.84 -4.38 -3.05
CA ALA A 62 -1.71 -3.46 -3.06
C ALA A 62 -1.80 -2.46 -4.24
N ILE A 63 -2.12 -2.95 -5.44
CA ILE A 63 -2.31 -2.08 -6.61
C ILE A 63 -3.47 -1.11 -6.40
N ASP A 64 -4.61 -1.59 -5.90
CA ASP A 64 -5.78 -0.74 -5.66
C ASP A 64 -5.51 0.29 -4.53
N ALA A 65 -4.75 -0.07 -3.50
CA ALA A 65 -4.29 0.86 -2.47
C ALA A 65 -3.34 1.94 -3.02
N PHE A 66 -2.38 1.56 -3.86
CA PHE A 66 -1.51 2.51 -4.56
C PHE A 66 -2.33 3.50 -5.39
N ARG A 67 -3.28 3.01 -6.18
CA ARG A 67 -4.11 3.84 -7.08
C ARG A 67 -5.13 4.70 -6.34
N ALA A 68 -5.57 4.28 -5.15
CA ALA A 68 -6.51 5.00 -4.31
C ALA A 68 -5.84 6.06 -3.42
N SER A 69 -4.51 6.04 -3.31
CA SER A 69 -3.75 7.08 -2.62
C SER A 69 -3.88 8.42 -3.36
N ASP A 70 -4.07 9.52 -2.62
CA ASP A 70 -4.06 10.89 -3.18
C ASP A 70 -2.74 11.24 -3.87
N CYS A 71 -1.66 10.54 -3.49
CA CYS A 71 -0.33 10.67 -4.06
C CYS A 71 -0.07 9.66 -5.20
N GLY A 72 -0.90 8.63 -5.32
CA GLY A 72 -0.76 7.59 -6.33
C GLY A 72 -1.16 8.09 -7.72
N ALA A 73 -0.57 7.49 -8.75
CA ALA A 73 -1.07 7.69 -10.11
C ALA A 73 -2.25 6.72 -10.36
N PRO A 74 -3.45 7.20 -10.72
CA PRO A 74 -4.64 6.35 -10.89
C PRO A 74 -4.50 5.31 -12.02
N ASP A 75 -3.54 5.52 -12.92
CA ASP A 75 -3.23 4.61 -14.02
C ASP A 75 -2.01 3.71 -13.74
N ALA A 76 -1.35 3.88 -12.59
CA ALA A 76 -0.22 3.03 -12.23
C ALA A 76 -0.68 1.58 -12.05
N TYR A 77 0.17 0.67 -12.52
CA TYR A 77 -0.05 -0.77 -12.45
C TYR A 77 -1.34 -1.29 -13.11
N ALA A 78 -1.99 -0.50 -13.98
CA ALA A 78 -3.21 -0.91 -14.66
C ALA A 78 -3.01 -2.19 -15.47
N ALA A 79 -1.89 -2.30 -16.20
CA ALA A 79 -1.56 -3.50 -16.98
C ALA A 79 -1.37 -4.75 -16.09
N GLN A 80 -0.72 -4.59 -14.94
CA GLN A 80 -0.52 -5.67 -13.97
C GLN A 80 -1.86 -6.10 -13.36
N ARG A 81 -2.72 -5.15 -13.02
CA ARG A 81 -4.07 -5.42 -12.51
C ARG A 81 -4.94 -6.14 -13.54
N ASP A 82 -4.89 -5.72 -14.81
CA ASP A 82 -5.65 -6.33 -15.90
C ASP A 82 -5.12 -7.71 -16.28
N ALA A 83 -3.85 -8.01 -15.98
CA ALA A 83 -3.26 -9.33 -16.15
C ALA A 83 -3.68 -10.31 -15.05
N LEU A 84 -4.19 -9.83 -13.91
CA LEU A 84 -4.71 -10.69 -12.85
C LEU A 84 -6.10 -11.20 -13.20
N PRO A 85 -6.47 -12.42 -12.73
CA PRO A 85 -7.84 -12.89 -12.80
C PRO A 85 -8.81 -11.87 -12.19
N GLU A 86 -9.97 -11.66 -12.84
CA GLU A 86 -11.04 -10.84 -12.25
C GLU A 86 -11.52 -11.42 -10.91
N ASP A 87 -11.52 -12.75 -10.80
CA ASP A 87 -11.84 -13.50 -9.61
C ASP A 87 -10.60 -14.26 -9.11
N CYS A 88 -9.96 -13.72 -8.07
CA CYS A 88 -8.79 -14.34 -7.44
C CYS A 88 -9.10 -15.71 -6.84
N SER A 89 -10.36 -16.08 -6.58
CA SER A 89 -10.69 -17.44 -6.09
C SER A 89 -10.32 -18.55 -7.10
N THR A 90 -10.12 -18.17 -8.36
CA THR A 90 -9.70 -19.07 -9.44
C THR A 90 -8.21 -18.97 -9.78
N ALA A 91 -7.46 -18.12 -9.09
CA ALA A 91 -6.02 -17.96 -9.30
C ALA A 91 -5.26 -19.27 -9.04
N GLY A 92 -4.27 -19.57 -9.88
CA GLY A 92 -3.51 -20.82 -9.81
C GLY A 92 -4.25 -22.07 -10.31
N ALA A 93 -5.55 -22.01 -10.60
CA ALA A 93 -6.32 -23.16 -11.07
C ALA A 93 -6.08 -23.53 -12.56
N GLY A 94 -5.27 -22.71 -13.26
CA GLY A 94 -5.03 -22.81 -14.71
C GLY A 94 -3.61 -23.20 -15.12
N ASN A 95 -2.70 -23.48 -14.17
CA ASN A 95 -1.33 -23.94 -14.44
C ASN A 95 -1.14 -25.41 -14.06
#